data_AF-A0A1F1KVF6-F1
#
_entry.id   AF-A0A1F1KVF6-F1
#
_cell.length_a   1.000
_cell.length_b   1.000
_cell.length_c   1.000
_cell.angle_alpha   90.00
_cell.angle_beta   90.00
_cell.angle_gamma   90.00
#
_symmetry.space_group_name_H-M   'P 1'
#
loop_
_entity.id
_entity.type
_entity.pdbx_description
1 polymer ?
#
loop_
_entity_poly.entity_id
_entity_poly.type
_entity_poly.pdbx_seq_one_letter_code
_entity_poly.pdbx_strand_id
1 'polypeptide(L)'
;MSGDEKLRERFVEAYLHDARPVPVILKELGVSKVQARAWRQSEGLNRARRQRSLVDKQYQQVVALVESGRSVLSAIEEVGFPQSLAYRYLAQDGLELVRGNRGGTAQHDRDRIAQALKLVDAGKSYKQAGQVVDRSADT
;
A
#
# COMPACT_ATOMS: atom_id res chain seq x y z
N MET A 1 12.41 3.09 33.02
CA MET A 1 11.19 2.69 32.30
C MET A 1 10.54 1.55 33.05
N SER A 2 9.38 1.79 33.67
CA SER A 2 8.61 0.75 34.35
C SER A 2 8.09 -0.28 33.33
N GLY A 3 7.84 -1.53 33.74
CA GLY A 3 7.28 -2.55 32.84
C GLY A 3 5.91 -2.17 32.27
N ASP A 4 5.11 -1.44 33.04
CA ASP A 4 3.77 -0.97 32.63
C ASP A 4 3.84 0.10 31.53
N GLU A 5 4.84 0.99 31.59
CA GLU A 5 5.07 2.05 30.61
C GLU A 5 5.45 1.48 29.24
N LYS A 6 6.34 0.47 29.21
CA LYS A 6 6.70 -0.24 27.98
C LYS A 6 5.52 -0.99 27.37
N LEU A 7 4.65 -1.59 28.20
CA LEU A 7 3.45 -2.29 27.70
C LEU A 7 2.43 -1.30 27.15
N ARG A 8 2.26 -0.13 27.79
CA ARG A 8 1.43 0.96 27.30
C ARG A 8 1.92 1.46 25.94
N GLU A 9 3.21 1.76 25.78
CA GLU A 9 3.78 2.19 24.49
C GLU A 9 3.53 1.17 23.38
N ARG A 10 3.84 -0.11 23.62
CA ARG A 10 3.60 -1.20 22.66
C ARG A 10 2.12 -1.35 22.32
N PHE A 11 1.23 -1.15 23.29
CA PHE A 11 -0.20 -1.14 23.03
C PHE A 11 -0.62 0.03 22.14
N VAL A 12 -0.14 1.24 22.42
CA VAL A 12 -0.45 2.45 21.64
C VAL A 12 0.03 2.30 20.20
N GLU A 13 1.25 1.82 20.04
CA GLU A 13 1.86 1.55 18.73
C GLU A 13 1.01 0.55 17.94
N ALA A 14 0.73 -0.62 18.51
CA ALA A 14 -0.09 -1.63 17.85
C ALA A 14 -1.55 -1.18 17.60
N TYR A 15 -2.11 -0.33 18.47
CA TYR A 15 -3.50 0.11 18.38
C TYR A 15 -3.71 1.24 17.35
N LEU A 16 -2.79 2.21 17.30
CA LEU A 16 -2.86 3.34 16.39
C LEU A 16 -2.07 3.09 15.12
N HIS A 17 -0.74 2.97 15.23
CA HIS A 17 0.15 2.83 14.08
C HIS A 17 -0.13 1.49 13.40
N ASP A 18 0.03 0.38 14.12
CA ASP A 18 -0.48 -0.97 13.88
C ASP A 18 -1.86 -1.05 13.23
N ALA A 19 -2.75 -0.21 13.76
CA ALA A 19 -4.18 -0.32 13.61
C ALA A 19 -4.73 -1.75 13.85
N ARG A 20 -4.02 -2.56 14.65
CA ARG A 20 -4.35 -3.97 14.86
C ARG A 20 -5.64 -4.11 15.67
N PRO A 21 -6.37 -5.23 15.54
CA PRO A 21 -7.55 -5.47 16.35
C PRO A 21 -7.18 -5.57 17.82
N VAL A 22 -7.89 -4.83 18.68
CA VAL A 22 -7.65 -4.83 20.14
C VAL A 22 -7.57 -6.25 20.72
N PRO A 23 -8.46 -7.21 20.40
CA PRO A 23 -8.37 -8.56 20.95
C PRO A 23 -7.04 -9.27 20.68
N VAL A 24 -6.43 -9.02 19.52
CA VAL A 24 -5.13 -9.60 19.14
C VAL A 24 -4.02 -8.99 20.00
N ILE A 25 -4.00 -7.65 20.10
CA ILE A 25 -3.00 -6.91 20.90
C ILE A 25 -3.06 -7.36 22.37
N LEU A 26 -4.26 -7.51 22.94
CA LEU A 26 -4.44 -7.94 24.32
C LEU A 26 -3.91 -9.35 24.57
N LYS A 27 -4.15 -10.28 23.63
CA LYS A 27 -3.66 -11.65 23.72
C LYS A 27 -2.14 -11.72 23.69
N GLU A 28 -1.50 -10.91 22.83
CA GLU A 28 -0.05 -10.89 22.69
C GLU A 28 0.68 -10.19 23.83
N LEU A 29 0.11 -9.08 24.33
CA LEU A 29 0.70 -8.32 25.42
C LEU A 29 0.33 -8.88 26.80
N GLY A 30 -0.61 -9.83 26.89
CA GLY A 30 -1.11 -10.36 28.16
C GLY A 30 -1.88 -9.32 28.99
N VAL A 31 -2.49 -8.34 28.34
CA VAL A 31 -3.10 -7.16 28.99
C VAL A 31 -4.62 -7.30 29.07
N SER A 32 -5.20 -6.88 30.19
CA SER A 32 -6.66 -6.88 30.37
C SER A 32 -7.36 -5.80 29.52
N LYS A 33 -8.62 -6.04 29.15
CA LYS A 33 -9.46 -5.05 28.45
C LYS A 33 -9.61 -3.74 29.24
N VAL A 34 -9.61 -3.80 30.57
CA VAL A 34 -9.78 -2.65 31.46
C VAL A 34 -8.54 -1.76 31.40
N GLN A 35 -7.35 -2.34 31.53
CA GLN A 35 -6.07 -1.62 31.45
C GLN A 35 -5.87 -0.97 30.08
N ALA A 36 -6.13 -1.70 28.99
CA ALA A 36 -6.08 -1.14 27.65
C ALA A 36 -7.14 -0.04 27.38
N ARG A 37 -8.26 -0.05 28.10
CA ARG A 37 -9.21 1.08 28.06
C ARG A 37 -8.64 2.30 28.77
N ALA A 38 -8.05 2.12 29.95
CA ALA A 38 -7.41 3.20 30.70
C ALA A 38 -6.27 3.84 29.89
N TRP A 39 -5.40 3.04 29.27
CA TRP A 39 -4.32 3.55 28.41
C TRP A 39 -4.83 4.34 27.21
N ARG A 40 -5.91 3.89 26.54
CA ARG A 40 -6.52 4.67 25.45
C ARG A 40 -7.03 6.02 25.92
N GLN A 41 -7.63 6.06 27.11
CA GLN A 41 -8.15 7.31 27.68
C GLN A 41 -7.03 8.25 28.09
N SER A 42 -5.97 7.76 28.76
CA SER A 42 -4.83 8.58 29.17
C SER A 42 -4.06 9.17 27.99
N GLU A 43 -4.06 8.47 26.85
CA GLU A 43 -3.39 8.88 25.61
C GLU A 43 -4.30 9.71 24.68
N GLY A 44 -5.55 9.98 25.07
CA GLY A 44 -6.52 10.69 24.22
C GLY A 44 -6.82 9.97 22.90
N LEU A 45 -6.73 8.64 22.89
CA LEU A 45 -6.90 7.82 21.68
C LEU A 45 -8.37 7.59 21.39
N ASN A 46 -8.88 8.33 20.41
CA ASN A 46 -10.23 8.16 19.91
C ASN A 46 -10.27 7.25 18.67
N ARG A 47 -11.46 6.67 18.41
CA ARG A 47 -11.71 5.80 17.25
C ARG A 47 -11.40 6.49 15.92
N ALA A 48 -11.60 7.81 15.84
CA ALA A 48 -11.33 8.61 14.65
C ALA A 48 -9.83 8.71 14.32
N ARG A 49 -8.94 8.78 15.32
CA ARG A 49 -7.48 8.73 15.12
C ARG A 49 -7.04 7.36 14.59
N ARG A 50 -7.57 6.28 15.17
CA ARG A 50 -7.33 4.92 14.64
C ARG A 50 -7.83 4.77 13.21
N GLN A 51 -9.00 5.31 12.90
CA GLN A 51 -9.55 5.26 11.53
C GLN A 51 -8.71 6.06 10.54
N ARG A 52 -8.18 7.22 10.94
CA ARG A 52 -7.22 7.97 10.12
C ARG A 52 -5.94 7.17 9.88
N SER A 53 -5.35 6.59 10.92
CA SER A 53 -4.15 5.74 10.76
C SER A 53 -4.38 4.54 9.83
N LEU A 54 -5.58 3.92 9.87
CA LEU A 54 -5.95 2.87 8.93
C LEU A 54 -5.98 3.38 7.48
N VAL A 55 -6.63 4.52 7.26
CA VAL A 55 -6.70 5.17 5.95
C VAL A 55 -5.29 5.50 5.46
N ASP A 56 -4.45 6.07 6.32
CA ASP A 56 -3.08 6.42 5.97
C ASP A 56 -2.26 5.17 5.61
N LYS A 57 -2.37 4.08 6.37
CA LYS A 57 -1.68 2.82 6.05
C LYS A 57 -2.15 2.19 4.75
N GLN A 58 -3.46 2.13 4.52
CA GLN A 58 -4.00 1.62 3.26
C GLN A 58 -3.54 2.51 2.09
N TYR A 59 -3.53 3.82 2.28
CA TYR A 59 -3.02 4.73 1.27
C TYR A 59 -1.54 4.49 0.96
N GLN A 60 -0.68 4.31 1.97
CA GLN A 60 0.73 3.98 1.77
C GLN A 60 0.94 2.65 1.03
N GLN A 61 0.07 1.66 1.22
CA GLN A 61 0.09 0.42 0.42
C GLN A 61 -0.28 0.69 -1.04
N VAL A 62 -1.27 1.55 -1.30
CA VAL A 62 -1.61 1.98 -2.67
C VAL A 62 -0.40 2.68 -3.31
N VAL A 63 0.28 3.59 -2.61
CA VAL A 63 1.49 4.27 -3.09
C VAL A 63 2.56 3.25 -3.45
N ALA A 64 2.89 2.32 -2.55
CA ALA A 64 3.92 1.30 -2.80
C ALA A 64 3.61 0.43 -4.04
N LEU A 65 2.34 0.05 -4.24
CA LEU A 65 1.92 -0.69 -5.42
C LEU A 65 2.06 0.16 -6.69
N VAL A 66 1.66 1.43 -6.65
CA VAL A 66 1.78 2.35 -7.78
C VAL A 66 3.25 2.59 -8.15
N GLU A 67 4.11 2.80 -7.16
CA GLU A 67 5.57 2.96 -7.35
C GLU A 67 6.23 1.69 -7.89
N SER A 68 5.74 0.50 -7.50
CA SER A 68 6.17 -0.78 -8.10
C SER A 68 5.76 -0.96 -9.57
N GLY A 69 4.98 -0.02 -10.09
CA GLY A 69 4.57 0.06 -11.48
C GLY A 69 3.16 -0.42 -11.77
N ARG A 70 2.39 -0.82 -10.74
CA ARG A 70 0.98 -1.21 -10.89
C ARG A 70 0.12 -0.02 -11.29
N SER A 71 -0.99 -0.30 -11.98
CA SER A 71 -1.98 0.73 -12.25
C SER A 71 -2.64 1.19 -10.94
N VAL A 72 -2.91 2.49 -10.84
CA VAL A 72 -3.58 3.10 -9.68
C VAL A 72 -4.91 2.40 -9.37
N LEU A 73 -5.70 2.07 -10.41
CA LEU A 73 -6.97 1.37 -10.23
C LEU A 73 -6.78 -0.03 -9.61
N SER A 74 -5.85 -0.82 -10.14
CA SER A 74 -5.59 -2.17 -9.59
C SER A 74 -5.09 -2.12 -8.14
N ALA A 75 -4.23 -1.15 -7.82
CA ALA A 75 -3.71 -0.97 -6.47
C ALA A 75 -4.83 -0.57 -5.48
N ILE A 76 -5.76 0.29 -5.91
CA ILE A 76 -6.91 0.70 -5.10
C ILE A 76 -7.84 -0.49 -4.83
N GLU A 77 -8.15 -1.28 -5.85
CA GLU A 77 -9.02 -2.46 -5.74
C GLU A 77 -8.40 -3.54 -4.84
N GLU A 78 -7.10 -3.81 -4.99
CA GLU A 78 -6.37 -4.78 -4.18
C GLU A 78 -6.33 -4.40 -2.70
N VAL A 79 -6.10 -3.11 -2.40
CA VAL A 79 -6.04 -2.61 -1.02
C VAL A 79 -7.44 -2.34 -0.43
N GLY A 80 -8.46 -2.26 -1.28
CA GLY A 80 -9.82 -1.88 -0.89
C GLY A 80 -9.92 -0.42 -0.42
N PHE A 81 -9.10 0.47 -1.00
CA PHE A 81 -9.09 1.88 -0.64
C PHE A 81 -10.19 2.65 -1.40
N PRO A 82 -10.81 3.70 -0.84
CA PRO A 82 -11.82 4.46 -1.58
C PRO A 82 -11.18 5.21 -2.75
N GLN A 83 -11.67 4.94 -3.96
CA GLN A 83 -11.12 5.47 -5.21
C GLN A 83 -10.98 6.99 -5.21
N SER A 84 -12.02 7.73 -4.79
CA SER A 84 -12.02 9.19 -4.75
C SER A 84 -10.99 9.78 -3.79
N LEU A 85 -10.73 9.09 -2.66
CA LEU A 85 -9.68 9.47 -1.71
C LEU A 85 -8.30 9.19 -2.28
N ALA A 86 -8.09 8.04 -2.93
CA ALA A 86 -6.78 7.69 -3.50
C ALA A 86 -6.33 8.71 -4.54
N TYR A 87 -7.19 9.02 -5.53
CA TYR A 87 -6.82 9.99 -6.56
C TYR A 87 -6.53 11.37 -5.99
N ARG A 88 -7.28 11.80 -4.96
CA ARG A 88 -7.00 13.08 -4.29
C ARG A 88 -5.66 13.07 -3.56
N TYR A 89 -5.35 12.02 -2.82
CA TYR A 89 -4.10 11.94 -2.06
C TYR A 89 -2.89 11.76 -2.99
N LEU A 90 -2.98 10.89 -3.99
CA LEU A 90 -1.94 10.75 -5.02
C LEU A 90 -1.62 12.09 -5.70
N ALA A 91 -2.65 12.89 -6.00
CA ALA A 91 -2.46 14.23 -6.56
C ALA A 91 -1.81 15.20 -5.55
N GLN A 92 -2.13 15.11 -4.26
CA GLN A 92 -1.49 15.91 -3.20
C GLN A 92 -0.01 15.54 -3.01
N ASP A 93 0.30 14.26 -3.13
CA ASP A 93 1.65 13.71 -2.99
C ASP A 93 2.49 13.89 -4.28
N GLY A 94 1.94 14.54 -5.30
CA GLY A 94 2.65 14.86 -6.54
C GLY A 94 2.96 13.64 -7.41
N LEU A 95 2.35 12.48 -7.12
CA LEU A 95 2.41 11.33 -8.00
C LEU A 95 1.64 11.70 -9.27
N GLU A 96 2.37 11.91 -10.38
CA GLU A 96 1.76 12.23 -11.67
C GLU A 96 0.76 11.13 -12.04
N LEU A 97 -0.52 11.45 -11.83
CA LEU A 97 -1.64 10.75 -12.43
C LEU A 97 -1.61 11.13 -13.91
N VAL A 98 -0.61 10.62 -14.64
CA VAL A 98 -0.35 10.95 -16.05
C VAL A 98 -1.70 10.92 -16.76
N ARG A 99 -2.13 12.01 -17.40
CA ARG A 99 -3.45 12.08 -18.06
C ARG A 99 -3.59 11.09 -19.24
N GLY A 100 -2.54 10.34 -19.57
CA GLY A 100 -2.55 9.16 -20.45
C GLY A 100 -2.72 7.80 -19.73
N ASN A 101 -2.69 7.76 -18.40
CA ASN A 101 -2.82 6.57 -17.55
C ASN A 101 -4.29 6.18 -17.32
N ARG A 102 -5.11 6.15 -18.37
CA ARG A 102 -6.30 5.28 -18.41
C ARG A 102 -5.83 3.83 -18.59
N GLY A 103 -5.12 3.31 -17.58
CA GLY A 103 -4.92 1.88 -17.27
C GLY A 103 -4.36 0.92 -18.32
N GLY A 104 -4.12 1.30 -19.58
CA GLY A 104 -3.76 0.37 -20.65
C GLY A 104 -2.35 0.55 -21.20
N THR A 105 -2.02 1.74 -21.68
CA THR A 105 -0.83 1.96 -22.52
C THR A 105 0.49 1.89 -21.77
N ALA A 106 0.62 2.56 -20.62
CA ALA A 106 1.88 2.54 -19.86
C ALA A 106 2.18 1.16 -19.22
N GLN A 107 1.13 0.42 -18.83
CA GLN A 107 1.26 -0.96 -18.37
C GLN A 107 1.66 -1.87 -19.53
N HIS A 108 1.00 -1.73 -20.68
CA HIS A 108 1.34 -2.47 -21.88
C HIS A 108 2.79 -2.22 -22.31
N ASP A 109 3.28 -0.98 -22.25
CA ASP A 109 4.66 -0.64 -22.59
C ASP A 109 5.66 -1.23 -21.58
N ARG A 110 5.35 -1.21 -20.28
CA ARG A 110 6.19 -1.86 -19.26
C ARG A 110 6.24 -3.37 -19.43
N ASP A 111 5.12 -4.02 -19.67
CA ASP A 111 5.05 -5.46 -19.90
C ASP A 111 5.75 -5.85 -21.20
N ARG A 112 5.66 -5.00 -22.24
CA ARG A 112 6.42 -5.14 -23.49
C ARG A 112 7.92 -5.08 -23.23
N ILE A 113 8.38 -4.09 -22.48
CA ILE A 113 9.79 -3.93 -22.11
C ILE A 113 10.27 -5.13 -21.29
N ALA A 114 9.48 -5.60 -20.31
CA ALA A 114 9.83 -6.76 -19.50
C ALA A 114 9.93 -8.06 -20.32
N GLN A 115 9.01 -8.28 -21.28
CA GLN A 115 9.11 -9.41 -22.21
C GLN A 115 10.32 -9.29 -23.14
N ALA A 116 10.60 -8.08 -23.65
CA ALA A 116 11.76 -7.85 -24.49
C ALA A 116 13.07 -8.16 -23.74
N LEU A 117 13.18 -7.75 -22.47
CA LEU A 117 14.34 -8.04 -21.64
C LEU A 117 14.51 -9.55 -21.38
N LYS A 118 13.44 -10.30 -21.10
CA LYS A 118 13.53 -11.77 -20.98
C LYS A 118 14.03 -12.45 -22.25
N LEU A 119 13.66 -11.93 -23.42
CA LEU A 119 14.14 -12.46 -24.71
C LEU A 119 15.63 -12.13 -24.93
N VAL A 120 16.08 -10.97 -24.47
CA VAL A 120 17.50 -10.60 -24.49
C VAL A 120 18.32 -11.49 -23.56
N ASP A 121 17.84 -11.74 -22.35
CA ASP A 121 18.47 -12.67 -21.39
C ASP A 121 18.52 -14.10 -21.94
N ALA A 122 17.54 -14.50 -22.76
CA ALA A 122 17.52 -15.77 -23.48
C ALA A 122 18.44 -15.79 -24.74
N GLY A 123 19.26 -14.76 -24.95
CA GLY A 123 20.26 -14.69 -26.00
C GLY A 123 19.80 -14.05 -27.32
N LYS A 124 18.61 -13.44 -27.37
CA LYS A 124 18.18 -12.69 -28.56
C LYS A 124 18.82 -11.31 -28.60
N SER A 125 19.08 -10.82 -29.81
CA SER A 125 19.47 -9.41 -29.98
C SER A 125 18.30 -8.48 -29.63
N TYR A 126 18.61 -7.27 -29.14
CA TYR A 126 17.60 -6.24 -28.83
C TYR A 126 16.64 -5.98 -29.99
N LYS A 127 17.15 -6.00 -31.23
CA LYS A 127 16.33 -5.84 -32.45
C LYS A 127 15.30 -6.97 -32.61
N GLN A 128 15.70 -8.22 -32.38
CA GLN A 128 14.80 -9.38 -32.48
C GLN A 128 13.80 -9.42 -31.31
N ALA A 129 14.23 -9.03 -30.11
CA ALA A 129 13.35 -8.94 -28.95
C ALA A 129 12.24 -7.91 -29.18
N GLY A 130 12.57 -6.70 -29.66
CA GLY A 130 11.59 -5.68 -30.01
C GLY A 130 10.57 -6.17 -31.06
N GLN A 131 11.05 -6.76 -32.16
CA GLN A 131 10.18 -7.27 -33.23
C GLN A 131 9.21 -8.38 -32.82
N VAL A 132 9.57 -9.19 -31.81
CA VAL A 132 8.70 -10.27 -31.30
C VAL A 132 7.59 -9.69 -30.45
N VAL A 133 7.94 -8.74 -29.58
CA VAL A 133 7.00 -8.10 -28.67
C VAL A 133 6.06 -7.16 -29.44
N ASP A 134 6.56 -6.50 -30.50
CA ASP A 134 5.74 -5.66 -31.38
C ASP A 134 4.69 -6.46 -32.17
N ARG A 135 5.07 -7.63 -32.72
CA ARG A 135 4.12 -8.51 -33.44
C ARG A 135 3.08 -9.17 -32.56
N SER A 136 3.36 -9.32 -31.26
CA SER A 136 2.43 -9.96 -30.31
C SER A 136 1.30 -9.02 -29.87
N ALA A 137 1.36 -7.73 -30.21
CA ALA A 137 0.33 -6.74 -29.89
C ALA A 137 -0.74 -6.57 -30.99
N ASP A 138 -0.53 -7.15 -32.18
CA ASP A 138 -1.42 -7.06 -33.34
C ASP A 138 -2.38 -8.27 -33.50
N THR A 139 -2.40 -9.20 -32.54
CA THR A 139 -3.28 -10.39 -32.49
C THR A 139 -4.12 -10.40 -31.23
#